data_AF-A0A961UZQ7-F1
#
_entry.id   AF-A0A961UZQ7-F1
#
_cell.length_a   1.000
_cell.length_b   1.000
_cell.length_c   1.000
_cell.angle_alpha   90.00
_cell.angle_beta   90.00
_cell.angle_gamma   90.00
#
_symmetry.space_group_name_H-M   'P 1'
#
loop_
_entity.id
_entity.type
_entity.pdbx_description
1 polymer ?
#
loop_
_entity_poly.entity_id
_entity_poly.type
_entity_poly.pdbx_seq_one_letter_code
_entity_poly.pdbx_strand_id
1 'polypeptide(L)'
;MILAAVATGPALAEAWQTYVNERFGTTADVPAGWQAGEPPANGDGLRFTAPDGSASVAVFGSLQTFDTIDETIAIYEAPVDGETITYRHRDDRGLVLSGTRDDRIFYRRWILSCGEAVWNGIAIEYPAAEKKAYDPLVTHMSRSLRPGTGWQVEDCPD
;
A
#
# COMPACT_ATOMS: atom_id res chain seq x y z
N MET A 1 -27.66 17.75 39.83
CA MET A 1 -27.12 18.11 38.50
C MET A 1 -25.69 17.59 38.44
N ILE A 2 -25.47 16.41 37.87
CA ILE A 2 -24.15 15.79 37.79
C ILE A 2 -23.47 16.33 36.54
N LEU A 3 -22.38 17.10 36.72
CA LEU A 3 -21.48 17.45 35.63
C LEU A 3 -20.73 16.18 35.21
N ALA A 4 -21.04 15.65 34.02
CA ALA A 4 -20.19 14.68 33.36
C ALA A 4 -19.02 15.43 32.72
N ALA A 5 -17.81 15.23 33.24
CA ALA A 5 -16.59 15.69 32.60
C ALA A 5 -16.28 14.74 31.42
N VAL A 6 -16.44 15.24 30.20
CA VAL A 6 -15.98 14.54 29.00
C VAL A 6 -14.47 14.72 28.92
N ALA A 7 -13.72 13.66 29.18
CA ALA A 7 -12.28 13.64 28.93
C ALA A 7 -12.04 13.46 27.42
N THR A 8 -11.80 14.56 26.72
CA THR A 8 -11.22 14.54 25.38
C THR A 8 -9.73 14.19 25.50
N GLY A 9 -9.40 12.92 25.35
CA GLY A 9 -8.00 12.50 25.16
C GLY A 9 -7.43 13.11 23.88
N PRO A 10 -6.11 13.36 23.79
CA PRO A 10 -5.51 13.78 22.55
C PRO A 10 -5.72 12.67 21.52
N ALA A 11 -6.37 13.01 20.40
CA ALA A 11 -6.26 12.21 19.20
C ALA A 11 -4.79 12.30 18.78
N LEU A 12 -3.99 11.26 19.08
CA LEU A 12 -2.68 11.13 18.49
C LEU A 12 -2.92 11.05 16.98
N ALA A 13 -2.70 12.16 16.29
CA ALA A 13 -2.55 12.12 14.84
C ALA A 13 -1.49 11.05 14.58
N GLU A 14 -1.85 10.04 13.78
CA GLU A 14 -0.94 8.94 13.47
C GLU A 14 0.32 9.55 12.88
N ALA A 15 1.45 9.43 13.59
CA ALA A 15 2.71 9.96 13.10
C ALA A 15 3.11 9.16 11.85
N TRP A 16 3.61 9.84 10.82
CA TRP A 16 4.01 9.22 9.55
C TRP A 16 5.52 9.19 9.42
N GLN A 17 6.04 8.16 8.78
CA GLN A 17 7.42 8.09 8.31
C GLN A 17 7.43 7.71 6.83
N THR A 18 8.36 8.28 6.07
CA THR A 18 8.55 7.87 4.67
C THR A 18 9.41 6.61 4.61
N TYR A 19 8.90 5.57 3.94
CA TYR A 19 9.68 4.41 3.56
C TYR A 19 10.07 4.49 2.09
N VAL A 20 11.31 4.12 1.78
CA VAL A 20 11.85 4.02 0.43
C VAL A 20 12.35 2.60 0.23
N ASN A 21 11.83 1.90 -0.77
CA ASN A 21 12.43 0.65 -1.20
C ASN A 21 13.70 0.94 -2.01
N GLU A 22 14.87 0.62 -1.45
CA GLU A 22 16.16 0.94 -2.07
C GLU A 22 16.36 0.30 -3.45
N ARG A 23 15.70 -0.84 -3.72
CA ARG A 23 15.81 -1.56 -4.98
C ARG A 23 15.14 -0.83 -6.12
N PHE A 24 13.85 -0.52 -5.98
CA PHE A 24 13.02 0.03 -7.04
C PHE A 24 12.74 1.52 -6.90
N GLY A 25 13.11 2.14 -5.78
CA GLY A 25 12.81 3.55 -5.48
C GLY A 25 11.36 3.80 -5.07
N THR A 26 10.52 2.76 -5.00
CA THR A 26 9.13 2.87 -4.55
C THR A 26 9.06 3.54 -3.19
N THR A 27 8.37 4.67 -3.13
CA THR A 27 8.30 5.50 -1.93
C THR A 27 6.86 5.70 -1.52
N ALA A 28 6.56 5.51 -0.24
CA ALA A 28 5.28 5.87 0.36
C ALA A 28 5.46 6.15 1.85
N ASP A 29 4.53 6.91 2.42
CA ASP A 29 4.47 7.08 3.87
C ASP A 29 3.80 5.86 4.50
N VAL A 30 4.32 5.44 5.65
CA VAL A 30 3.76 4.39 6.50
C VAL A 30 3.60 4.93 7.92
N PRO A 31 2.69 4.36 8.74
CA PRO A 31 2.57 4.77 10.12
C PRO A 31 3.87 4.55 10.91
N ALA A 32 4.35 5.57 11.61
CA ALA A 32 5.63 5.57 12.31
C ALA A 32 5.69 4.57 13.48
N GLY A 33 4.55 4.27 14.08
CA GLY A 33 4.43 3.35 15.21
C GLY A 33 4.26 1.88 14.81
N TRP A 34 4.18 1.55 13.52
CA TRP A 34 3.97 0.18 13.06
C TRP A 34 5.28 -0.60 13.00
N GLN A 35 5.21 -1.88 13.34
CA GLN A 35 6.36 -2.77 13.41
C GLN A 35 6.78 -3.19 11.99
N ALA A 36 8.02 -2.87 11.61
CA ALA A 36 8.63 -3.42 10.39
C ALA A 36 8.85 -4.93 10.54
N GLY A 37 8.50 -5.68 9.49
CA GLY A 37 8.81 -7.10 9.37
C GLY A 37 10.24 -7.37 8.88
N GLU A 38 10.54 -8.63 8.62
CA GLU A 38 11.82 -9.01 8.01
C GLU A 38 11.86 -8.57 6.53
N PRO A 39 12.94 -7.94 6.06
CA PRO A 39 13.11 -7.65 4.64
C PRO A 39 13.07 -8.93 3.79
N PRO A 40 12.34 -8.95 2.66
CA PRO A 40 12.28 -10.09 1.77
C PRO A 40 13.64 -10.31 1.10
N ALA A 41 13.98 -11.56 0.80
CA ALA A 41 15.29 -11.94 0.25
C ALA A 41 15.61 -11.28 -1.12
N ASN A 42 14.58 -10.95 -1.89
CA ASN A 42 14.71 -10.25 -3.18
C ASN A 42 14.73 -8.71 -3.02
N GLY A 43 14.58 -8.18 -1.80
CA GLY A 43 14.58 -6.75 -1.51
C GLY A 43 13.47 -5.96 -2.22
N ASP A 44 12.35 -6.59 -2.57
CA ASP A 44 11.28 -5.94 -3.35
C ASP A 44 10.40 -4.98 -2.56
N GLY A 45 10.53 -4.92 -1.24
CA GLY A 45 9.71 -4.07 -0.41
C GLY A 45 9.85 -4.35 1.06
N LEU A 46 8.92 -3.83 1.85
CA LEU A 46 8.83 -4.13 3.27
C LEU A 46 7.37 -4.10 3.71
N ARG A 47 7.02 -5.00 4.65
CA ARG A 47 5.73 -5.02 5.32
C ARG A 47 5.86 -4.40 6.71
N PHE A 48 4.84 -3.65 7.09
CA PHE A 48 4.65 -3.08 8.41
C PHE A 48 3.33 -3.58 9.00
N THR A 49 3.30 -3.86 10.29
CA THR A 49 2.13 -4.38 10.98
C THR A 49 1.75 -3.46 12.14
N ALA A 50 0.45 -3.21 12.31
CA ALA A 50 -0.07 -2.45 13.43
C ALA A 50 0.39 -3.06 14.78
N PRO A 51 0.61 -2.25 15.84
CA PRO A 51 1.09 -2.76 17.13
C PRO A 51 0.22 -3.86 17.76
N ASP A 52 -1.08 -3.86 17.48
CA ASP A 52 -2.04 -4.85 17.95
C ASP A 52 -2.21 -6.05 16.99
N GLY A 53 -1.49 -6.06 15.86
CA GLY A 53 -1.58 -7.08 14.83
C GLY A 53 -2.82 -7.01 13.93
N SER A 54 -3.69 -6.01 14.12
CA SER A 54 -4.98 -5.94 13.45
C SER A 54 -4.87 -5.54 11.97
N ALA A 55 -3.83 -4.83 11.56
CA ALA A 55 -3.66 -4.40 10.17
C ALA A 55 -2.22 -4.53 9.70
N SER A 56 -2.04 -4.61 8.38
CA SER A 56 -0.73 -4.64 7.75
C SER A 56 -0.71 -3.80 6.50
N VAL A 57 0.42 -3.13 6.26
CA VAL A 57 0.68 -2.40 5.02
C VAL A 57 2.00 -2.84 4.43
N ALA A 58 2.15 -2.76 3.11
CA ALA A 58 3.39 -3.01 2.43
C ALA A 58 3.63 -1.93 1.36
N VAL A 59 4.90 -1.62 1.16
CA VAL A 59 5.38 -0.74 0.09
C VAL A 59 6.44 -1.53 -0.66
N PHE A 60 6.24 -1.69 -1.97
CA PHE A 60 7.02 -2.63 -2.77
C PHE A 60 7.13 -2.18 -4.23
N GLY A 61 8.11 -2.73 -4.96
CA GLY A 61 8.26 -2.53 -6.38
C GLY A 61 8.45 -3.85 -7.12
N SER A 62 8.23 -3.85 -8.42
CA SER A 62 8.55 -4.96 -9.30
C SER A 62 8.93 -4.47 -10.69
N LEU A 63 9.76 -5.26 -11.38
CA LEU A 63 10.00 -5.05 -12.80
C LEU A 63 8.73 -5.38 -13.60
N GLN A 64 8.54 -4.67 -14.71
CA GLN A 64 7.64 -5.14 -15.74
C GLN A 64 8.31 -6.26 -16.53
N THR A 65 7.83 -7.49 -16.36
CA THR A 65 8.42 -8.70 -16.96
C THR A 65 7.51 -9.43 -17.94
N PHE A 66 6.25 -9.01 -18.07
CA PHE A 66 5.30 -9.61 -19.02
C PHE A 66 5.37 -8.92 -20.38
N ASP A 67 4.84 -9.57 -21.42
CA ASP A 67 4.95 -9.09 -22.80
C ASP A 67 4.23 -7.74 -23.00
N THR A 68 3.16 -7.52 -22.24
CA THR A 68 2.37 -6.28 -22.31
C THR A 68 1.94 -5.77 -20.94
N ILE A 69 1.68 -4.46 -20.85
CA ILE A 69 1.08 -3.85 -19.66
C ILE A 69 -0.29 -4.46 -19.36
N ASP A 70 -1.09 -4.74 -20.38
CA ASP A 70 -2.41 -5.36 -20.22
C ASP A 70 -2.34 -6.76 -19.61
N GLU A 71 -1.35 -7.56 -19.99
CA GLU A 71 -1.12 -8.87 -19.38
C GLU A 71 -0.79 -8.75 -17.88
N THR A 72 0.07 -7.81 -17.52
CA THR A 72 0.40 -7.57 -16.09
C THR A 72 -0.79 -7.10 -15.29
N ILE A 73 -1.60 -6.21 -15.86
CA ILE A 73 -2.83 -5.74 -15.21
C ILE A 73 -3.80 -6.89 -15.04
N ALA A 74 -4.00 -7.74 -16.05
CA ALA A 74 -4.86 -8.91 -15.93
C ALA A 74 -4.41 -9.85 -14.80
N ILE A 75 -3.10 -10.00 -14.60
CA ILE A 75 -2.53 -10.77 -13.48
C ILE A 75 -2.78 -10.08 -12.14
N TYR A 76 -2.58 -8.77 -12.04
CA TYR A 76 -2.82 -8.02 -10.79
C TYR A 76 -4.31 -7.93 -10.42
N GLU A 77 -5.21 -7.94 -11.41
CA GLU A 77 -6.66 -7.93 -11.22
C GLU A 77 -7.27 -9.32 -10.96
N ALA A 78 -6.49 -10.39 -11.13
CA ALA A 78 -6.91 -11.74 -10.81
C ALA A 78 -7.09 -11.86 -9.29
N PRO A 79 -8.28 -12.27 -8.81
CA PRO A 79 -8.46 -12.51 -7.38
C PRO A 79 -7.56 -13.66 -6.93
N VAL A 80 -6.91 -13.48 -5.78
CA VAL A 80 -6.27 -14.59 -5.08
C VAL A 80 -7.36 -15.41 -4.38
N ASP A 81 -7.10 -16.69 -4.08
CA ASP A 81 -8.07 -17.56 -3.42
C ASP A 81 -8.74 -16.89 -2.20
N GLY A 82 -10.08 -16.89 -2.20
CA GLY A 82 -10.90 -16.27 -1.15
C GLY A 82 -11.17 -14.76 -1.31
N GLU A 83 -10.54 -14.10 -2.28
CA GLU A 83 -10.81 -12.68 -2.55
C GLU A 83 -12.07 -12.47 -3.38
N THR A 84 -12.88 -11.50 -2.98
CA THR A 84 -13.95 -10.92 -3.79
C THR A 84 -13.59 -9.47 -4.08
N ILE A 85 -13.30 -9.17 -5.33
CA ILE A 85 -12.98 -7.80 -5.77
C ILE A 85 -14.27 -7.00 -5.91
N THR A 86 -14.37 -5.89 -5.18
CA THR A 86 -15.55 -5.00 -5.15
C THR A 86 -15.30 -3.64 -5.78
N TYR A 87 -14.03 -3.28 -6.01
CA TYR A 87 -13.62 -2.04 -6.64
C TYR A 87 -12.41 -2.23 -7.55
N ARG A 88 -12.49 -1.65 -8.75
CA ARG A 88 -11.41 -1.55 -9.72
C ARG A 88 -11.37 -0.14 -10.28
N HIS A 89 -10.19 0.42 -10.41
CA HIS A 89 -9.97 1.64 -11.16
C HIS A 89 -8.64 1.57 -11.89
N ARG A 90 -8.65 1.94 -13.16
CA ARG A 90 -7.48 1.95 -14.04
C ARG A 90 -7.40 3.30 -14.73
N ASP A 91 -6.19 3.82 -14.82
CA ASP A 91 -5.81 4.92 -15.69
C ASP A 91 -4.56 4.53 -16.50
N ASP A 92 -4.01 5.45 -17.30
CA ASP A 92 -2.89 5.16 -18.21
C ASP A 92 -1.64 4.63 -17.49
N ARG A 93 -1.45 4.98 -16.21
CA ARG A 93 -0.25 4.63 -15.42
C ARG A 93 -0.58 4.08 -14.04
N GLY A 94 -1.84 3.76 -13.77
CA GLY A 94 -2.32 3.46 -12.43
C GLY A 94 -3.32 2.32 -12.42
N LEU A 95 -3.22 1.49 -11.39
CA LEU A 95 -4.19 0.45 -11.07
C LEU A 95 -4.54 0.53 -9.60
N VAL A 96 -5.83 0.51 -9.28
CA VAL A 96 -6.34 0.37 -7.92
C VAL A 96 -7.30 -0.80 -7.86
N LEU A 97 -7.07 -1.67 -6.89
CA LEU A 97 -7.89 -2.83 -6.62
C LEU A 97 -8.30 -2.83 -5.15
N SER A 98 -9.58 -3.02 -4.85
CA SER A 98 -10.02 -3.26 -3.48
C SER A 98 -11.14 -4.28 -3.44
N GLY A 99 -11.22 -4.97 -2.33
CA GLY A 99 -12.16 -6.07 -2.14
C GLY A 99 -12.10 -6.61 -0.73
N THR A 100 -12.71 -7.76 -0.54
CA THR A 100 -12.78 -8.44 0.74
C THR A 100 -12.17 -9.83 0.64
N ARG A 101 -11.59 -10.31 1.74
CA ARG A 101 -11.21 -11.71 1.96
C ARG A 101 -11.55 -12.02 3.42
N ASP A 102 -12.41 -12.99 3.63
CA ASP A 102 -12.97 -13.30 4.96
C ASP A 102 -13.58 -12.05 5.64
N ASP A 103 -13.11 -11.69 6.83
CA ASP A 103 -13.51 -10.51 7.61
C ASP A 103 -12.62 -9.28 7.34
N ARG A 104 -11.81 -9.32 6.28
CA ARG A 104 -10.80 -8.31 5.94
C ARG A 104 -11.17 -7.54 4.69
N ILE A 105 -10.73 -6.29 4.60
CA ILE A 105 -10.62 -5.54 3.36
C ILE A 105 -9.16 -5.52 2.92
N PHE A 106 -8.92 -5.73 1.63
CA PHE A 106 -7.65 -5.41 0.99
C PHE A 106 -7.81 -4.19 0.09
N TYR A 107 -6.77 -3.36 0.06
CA TYR A 107 -6.58 -2.27 -0.89
C TYR A 107 -5.19 -2.39 -1.49
N ARG A 108 -5.09 -2.36 -2.81
CA ARG A 108 -3.83 -2.38 -3.53
C ARG A 108 -3.84 -1.26 -4.56
N ARG A 109 -2.73 -0.53 -4.64
CA ARG A 109 -2.53 0.48 -5.67
C ARG A 109 -1.15 0.32 -6.26
N TRP A 110 -1.09 0.38 -7.58
CA TRP A 110 0.15 0.39 -8.34
C TRP A 110 0.21 1.62 -9.23
N ILE A 111 1.43 2.11 -9.44
CA ILE A 111 1.75 3.11 -10.46
C ILE A 111 2.94 2.63 -11.29
N LEU A 112 2.84 2.84 -12.60
CA LEU A 112 3.86 2.48 -13.57
C LEU A 112 4.82 3.67 -13.80
N SER A 113 6.10 3.40 -13.81
CA SER A 113 7.17 4.40 -13.92
C SER A 113 8.29 3.91 -14.82
N CYS A 114 9.32 4.75 -15.01
CA CYS A 114 10.56 4.32 -15.64
C CYS A 114 10.42 3.88 -17.10
N GLY A 115 9.68 4.65 -17.90
CA GLY A 115 9.35 4.23 -19.26
C GLY A 115 8.66 2.87 -19.31
N GLU A 116 7.78 2.60 -18.34
CA GLU A 116 7.02 1.35 -18.20
C GLU A 116 7.80 0.13 -17.70
N ALA A 117 9.02 0.33 -17.19
CA ALA A 117 9.85 -0.77 -16.69
C ALA A 117 9.59 -1.16 -15.22
N VAL A 118 8.95 -0.29 -14.40
CA VAL A 118 8.79 -0.53 -12.96
C VAL A 118 7.38 -0.23 -12.48
N TRP A 119 6.78 -1.22 -11.82
CA TRP A 119 5.57 -1.08 -11.03
C TRP A 119 5.94 -0.73 -9.58
N ASN A 120 5.34 0.34 -9.06
CA ASN A 120 5.48 0.78 -7.67
C ASN A 120 4.15 0.54 -6.96
N GLY A 121 4.17 -0.19 -5.86
CA GLY A 121 2.98 -0.71 -5.22
C GLY A 121 2.86 -0.36 -3.74
N ILE A 122 1.62 -0.17 -3.31
CA ILE A 122 1.23 -0.34 -1.91
C ILE A 122 0.15 -1.42 -1.80
N ALA A 123 0.17 -2.15 -0.69
CA ALA A 123 -0.88 -3.07 -0.29
C ALA A 123 -1.26 -2.79 1.17
N ILE A 124 -2.55 -2.82 1.47
CA ILE A 124 -3.09 -2.50 2.79
C ILE A 124 -4.18 -3.53 3.10
N GLU A 125 -4.11 -4.15 4.27
CA GLU A 125 -5.09 -5.11 4.76
C GLU A 125 -5.52 -4.76 6.19
N TYR A 126 -6.83 -4.74 6.46
CA TYR A 126 -7.41 -4.35 7.75
C TYR A 126 -8.80 -4.96 7.97
N PRO A 127 -9.35 -4.95 9.21
CA PRO A 127 -10.66 -5.54 9.50
C PRO A 127 -11.78 -4.79 8.77
N ALA A 128 -12.66 -5.51 8.08
CA ALA A 128 -13.77 -4.91 7.33
C ALA A 128 -14.71 -4.09 8.23
N ALA A 129 -14.90 -4.54 9.47
CA ALA A 129 -15.70 -3.84 10.49
C ALA A 129 -15.14 -2.45 10.85
N GLU A 130 -13.84 -2.23 10.63
CA GLU A 130 -13.13 -0.99 10.99
C GLU A 130 -12.88 -0.09 9.79
N LYS A 131 -13.55 -0.32 8.64
CA LYS A 131 -13.34 0.46 7.42
C LYS A 131 -13.28 1.97 7.63
N LYS A 132 -14.24 2.53 8.38
CA LYS A 132 -14.28 3.97 8.64
C LYS A 132 -13.06 4.48 9.41
N ALA A 133 -12.49 3.67 10.29
CA ALA A 133 -11.29 4.01 11.05
C ALA A 133 -10.03 3.97 10.16
N TYR A 134 -9.97 3.03 9.21
CA TYR A 134 -8.82 2.88 8.29
C TYR A 134 -8.89 3.73 7.02
N ASP A 135 -10.05 4.31 6.67
CA ASP A 135 -10.21 5.15 5.47
C ASP A 135 -9.18 6.31 5.38
N PRO A 136 -8.85 7.05 6.47
CA PRO A 136 -7.79 8.07 6.46
C PRO A 136 -6.41 7.50 6.17
N LEU A 137 -6.07 6.33 6.73
CA LEU A 137 -4.79 5.67 6.52
C LEU A 137 -4.63 5.26 5.05
N VAL A 138 -5.64 4.59 4.49
CA VAL A 138 -5.67 4.19 3.07
C VAL A 138 -5.52 5.41 2.16
N THR A 139 -6.24 6.49 2.48
CA THR A 139 -6.18 7.74 1.71
C THR A 139 -4.79 8.38 1.74
N HIS A 140 -4.17 8.49 2.92
CA HIS A 140 -2.84 9.09 3.07
C HIS A 140 -1.78 8.26 2.33
N MET A 141 -1.72 6.96 2.60
CA MET A 141 -0.76 6.06 1.98
C MET A 141 -0.89 6.07 0.45
N SER A 142 -2.12 5.97 -0.05
CA SER A 142 -2.38 6.06 -1.50
C SER A 142 -1.86 7.38 -2.09
N ARG A 143 -2.13 8.52 -1.46
CA ARG A 143 -1.65 9.82 -1.93
C ARG A 143 -0.13 9.98 -1.86
N SER A 144 0.51 9.33 -0.90
CA SER A 144 1.96 9.42 -0.70
C SER A 144 2.78 8.54 -1.67
N LEU A 145 2.14 7.52 -2.28
CA LEU A 145 2.79 6.61 -3.22
C LEU A 145 3.32 7.38 -4.43
N ARG A 146 4.63 7.26 -4.65
CA ARG A 146 5.36 7.87 -5.75
C ARG A 146 6.55 7.00 -6.17
N PRO A 147 6.97 7.05 -7.45
CA PRO A 147 8.21 6.42 -7.86
C PRO A 147 9.41 7.22 -7.32
N GLY A 148 10.58 6.63 -7.41
CA GLY A 148 11.85 7.25 -7.05
C GLY A 148 13.01 6.48 -7.67
N THR A 149 14.24 6.81 -7.29
CA THR A 149 15.45 6.13 -7.76
C THR A 149 15.78 4.95 -6.85
N GLY A 150 16.07 3.81 -7.45
CA GLY A 150 16.59 2.63 -6.75
C GLY A 150 17.69 1.96 -7.57
N TRP A 151 18.51 1.13 -6.93
CA TRP A 151 19.69 0.52 -7.57
C TRP A 151 19.37 -0.46 -8.72
N GLN A 152 18.11 -0.91 -8.84
CA GLN A 152 17.68 -1.73 -9.96
C GLN A 152 17.41 -0.91 -11.23
N VAL A 153 17.16 0.39 -11.07
CA VAL A 153 16.73 1.33 -12.12
C VAL A 153 17.39 2.70 -11.93
N GLU A 154 18.73 2.73 -11.94
CA GLU A 154 19.51 3.93 -11.64
C GLU A 154 19.26 5.09 -12.64
N ASP A 155 18.98 4.78 -13.91
CA ASP A 155 18.76 5.75 -14.99
C ASP A 155 17.29 5.82 -15.43
N CYS A 156 16.41 6.15 -14.48
CA CYS A 156 14.97 6.16 -14.69
C CYS A 156 14.48 7.53 -15.17
N PRO A 157 14.11 7.71 -16.47
CA PRO A 157 13.54 8.97 -16.94
C PRO A 157 12.12 9.18 -16.40
N ASP A 158 11.80 10.44 -16.08
CA ASP A 158 10.45 10.90 -15.71
C ASP A 158 9.40 10.65 -16.81
#